data_AF-A0A956LAR3-F1
#
_entry.id   AF-A0A956LAR3-F1
#
_cell.length_a   1.000
_cell.length_b   1.000
_cell.length_c   1.000
_cell.angle_alpha   90.00
_cell.angle_beta   90.00
_cell.angle_gamma   90.00
#
_symmetry.space_group_name_H-M   'P 1'
#
loop_
_entity.id
_entity.type
_entity.pdbx_description
1 polymer ?
#
loop_
_entity_poly.entity_id
_entity_poly.type
_entity_poly.pdbx_seq_one_letter_code
_entity_poly.pdbx_strand_id
1 'polypeptide(L)'
;MNLKTAVHGRLGATVMTYDLTTTTTTTTRARALSLAGALGCALLCALSLGACDSPKNIGDETTTDGGCTPGDEMPADDGCNTCTCQDDGTWACTEIGCEPTVGSTTIGGECTPGDEMLDIDECGNYCTCEPEGTWACSNIGCEPMCEPGDTKPAGDGCNTCVCDDYGGWGCSEKGCEVPELTVCQGDEASDEVTITGGTLDGDIITLEVEYGGGCEAHALGGCWDENFDLSEPPGAGFTLWHDAMGDGCEALIHEQVLLSLVPMKLAYQNGNPDLSGTIIVNVGGYPESFEYNF
;
A
#
# COMPACT_ATOMS: atom_id res chain seq x y z
N MET A 1 -16.44 -6.23 -70.78
CA MET A 1 -15.41 -7.21 -71.20
C MET A 1 -14.13 -6.46 -71.54
N ASN A 2 -13.17 -6.43 -70.62
CA ASN A 2 -11.74 -6.41 -70.95
C ASN A 2 -10.97 -6.87 -69.70
N LEU A 3 -9.97 -7.71 -69.95
CA LEU A 3 -9.33 -8.60 -68.99
C LEU A 3 -8.25 -7.89 -68.15
N LYS A 4 -8.11 -8.39 -66.91
CA LYS A 4 -6.88 -8.67 -66.13
C LYS A 4 -5.77 -7.62 -66.15
N THR A 5 -5.38 -7.18 -64.96
CA THR A 5 -4.05 -7.51 -64.38
C THR A 5 -4.15 -7.43 -62.86
N ALA A 6 -3.95 -8.57 -62.20
CA ALA A 6 -3.75 -8.66 -60.76
C ALA A 6 -2.25 -8.51 -60.47
N VAL A 7 -1.86 -7.62 -59.56
CA VAL A 7 -0.51 -7.57 -59.02
C VAL A 7 -0.58 -7.96 -57.55
N HIS A 8 -0.01 -9.12 -57.24
CA HIS A 8 0.25 -9.58 -55.88
C HIS A 8 1.45 -8.82 -55.33
N GLY A 9 1.25 -7.98 -54.32
CA GLY A 9 2.32 -7.42 -53.50
C GLY A 9 2.41 -8.17 -52.17
N ARG A 10 3.26 -9.20 -52.11
CA ARG A 10 3.71 -9.79 -50.83
C ARG A 10 4.71 -8.82 -50.20
N LEU A 11 4.34 -8.18 -49.10
CA LEU A 11 5.30 -7.58 -48.18
C LEU A 11 5.62 -8.62 -47.12
N GLY A 12 6.85 -9.12 -47.16
CA GLY A 12 7.38 -10.05 -46.18
C GLY A 12 7.61 -9.34 -44.85
N ALA A 13 7.02 -9.89 -43.79
CA ALA A 13 7.38 -9.57 -42.42
C ALA A 13 8.79 -10.10 -42.15
N THR A 14 9.74 -9.19 -41.94
CA THR A 14 11.04 -9.53 -41.36
C THR A 14 10.88 -9.40 -39.85
N VAL A 15 10.73 -10.54 -39.18
CA VAL A 15 10.76 -10.65 -37.72
C VAL A 15 12.20 -10.42 -37.28
N MET A 16 12.47 -9.27 -36.68
CA MET A 16 13.74 -8.95 -36.03
C MET A 16 13.68 -9.51 -34.60
N THR A 17 14.30 -10.67 -34.38
CA THR A 17 14.55 -11.21 -33.04
C THR A 17 15.77 -10.50 -32.45
N TYR A 18 15.58 -9.75 -31.37
CA TYR A 18 16.67 -9.18 -30.57
C TYR A 18 16.99 -10.12 -29.42
N ASP A 19 18.19 -10.71 -29.43
CA ASP A 19 18.75 -11.44 -28.28
C ASP A 19 19.24 -10.42 -27.23
N LEU A 20 18.48 -10.28 -26.14
CA LEU A 20 18.92 -9.57 -24.94
C LEU A 20 19.85 -10.48 -24.11
N THR A 21 21.15 -10.42 -24.38
CA THR A 21 22.17 -11.00 -23.48
C THR A 21 22.36 -10.08 -22.28
N THR A 22 21.84 -10.49 -21.12
CA THR A 22 22.08 -9.86 -19.82
C THR A 22 23.54 -10.09 -19.41
N THR A 23 24.34 -9.03 -19.37
CA THR A 23 25.72 -9.06 -18.84
C THR A 23 25.68 -8.63 -17.38
N THR A 24 25.73 -9.57 -16.45
CA THR A 24 25.85 -9.30 -15.01
C THR A 24 27.31 -9.01 -14.66
N THR A 25 27.64 -7.74 -14.45
CA THR A 25 28.92 -7.33 -13.85
C THR A 25 28.84 -7.44 -12.33
N THR A 26 29.40 -8.51 -11.77
CA THR A 26 29.68 -8.66 -10.33
C THR A 26 30.88 -7.79 -9.92
N THR A 27 30.62 -6.79 -9.09
CA THR A 27 31.65 -5.93 -8.48
C THR A 27 32.14 -6.55 -7.16
N THR A 28 33.27 -7.23 -7.19
CA THR A 28 33.94 -7.79 -6.01
C THR A 28 34.63 -6.68 -5.23
N ARG A 29 34.12 -6.30 -4.04
CA ARG A 29 34.84 -5.42 -3.10
C ARG A 29 35.83 -6.25 -2.28
N ALA A 30 37.12 -6.04 -2.51
CA ALA A 30 38.22 -6.56 -1.71
C ALA A 30 38.25 -5.87 -0.33
N ARG A 31 38.23 -6.65 0.75
CA ARG A 31 38.50 -6.18 2.12
C ARG A 31 40.01 -6.13 2.36
N ALA A 32 40.53 -4.94 2.65
CA ALA A 32 41.90 -4.73 3.11
C ALA A 32 42.01 -5.05 4.61
N LEU A 33 43.03 -5.82 4.94
CA LEU A 33 43.38 -6.30 6.27
C LEU A 33 44.33 -5.28 6.92
N SER A 34 43.98 -4.75 8.10
CA SER A 34 44.86 -3.85 8.87
C SER A 34 45.21 -4.49 10.20
N LEU A 35 46.49 -4.85 10.32
CA LEU A 35 47.19 -5.33 11.51
C LEU A 35 47.55 -4.16 12.43
N ALA A 36 47.12 -4.20 13.70
CA ALA A 36 47.73 -3.53 14.86
C ALA A 36 47.03 -4.09 16.11
N GLY A 37 47.65 -4.46 17.21
CA GLY A 37 49.03 -4.47 17.68
C GLY A 37 48.94 -4.86 19.15
N ALA A 38 49.62 -5.94 19.54
CA ALA A 38 49.56 -6.51 20.88
C ALA A 38 50.53 -5.79 21.85
N LEU A 39 50.00 -5.28 22.96
CA LEU A 39 50.66 -4.98 24.24
C LEU A 39 49.55 -5.17 25.29
N GLY A 40 49.66 -5.85 26.43
CA GLY A 40 50.79 -6.30 27.22
C GLY A 40 50.45 -6.08 28.70
N CYS A 41 50.77 -7.08 29.52
CA CYS A 41 50.87 -7.07 31.00
C CYS A 41 49.63 -7.29 31.90
N ALA A 42 49.65 -8.51 32.46
CA ALA A 42 49.06 -9.01 33.69
C ALA A 42 49.21 -8.11 34.93
N LEU A 43 48.21 -8.22 35.83
CA LEU A 43 48.42 -8.07 37.26
C LEU A 43 47.57 -9.10 38.02
N LEU A 44 48.25 -9.96 38.77
CA LEU A 44 47.70 -10.89 39.75
C LEU A 44 47.22 -10.14 41.00
N CYS A 45 46.18 -10.64 41.67
CA CYS A 45 46.28 -10.95 43.11
C CYS A 45 45.11 -11.82 43.58
N ALA A 46 45.47 -12.86 44.31
CA ALA A 46 44.60 -13.88 44.86
C ALA A 46 44.36 -13.65 46.37
N LEU A 47 43.39 -14.42 46.89
CA LEU A 47 43.20 -14.88 48.28
C LEU A 47 42.39 -13.97 49.24
N SER A 48 41.27 -14.50 49.73
CA SER A 48 41.19 -14.94 51.14
C SER A 48 39.92 -15.76 51.41
N LEU A 49 40.12 -16.84 52.17
CA LEU A 49 39.09 -17.65 52.82
C LEU A 49 38.52 -16.89 54.03
N GLY A 50 37.22 -16.99 54.25
CA GLY A 50 36.57 -16.59 55.49
C GLY A 50 35.19 -17.22 55.62
N ALA A 51 35.09 -18.28 56.40
CA ALA A 51 33.83 -18.79 56.93
C ALA A 51 33.39 -17.94 58.12
N CYS A 52 32.07 -17.68 58.27
CA CYS A 52 31.35 -17.61 59.55
C CYS A 52 29.82 -17.45 59.34
N ASP A 53 29.07 -18.23 60.13
CA ASP A 53 27.71 -18.07 60.66
C ASP A 53 26.46 -17.94 59.75
N SER A 54 25.60 -18.97 59.84
CA SER A 54 24.12 -18.83 59.86
C SER A 54 23.68 -18.31 61.26
N PRO A 55 22.40 -17.93 61.57
CA PRO A 55 21.16 -18.14 60.80
C PRO A 55 20.08 -17.00 60.87
N LYS A 56 18.99 -17.23 60.11
CA LYS A 56 17.55 -16.89 60.34
C LYS A 56 16.86 -15.91 59.35
N ASN A 57 16.15 -16.56 58.42
CA ASN A 57 14.68 -16.52 58.21
C ASN A 57 13.97 -15.40 57.42
N ILE A 58 13.18 -15.92 56.47
CA ILE A 58 11.82 -15.55 56.02
C ILE A 58 11.73 -14.59 54.84
N GLY A 59 11.21 -15.13 53.73
CA GLY A 59 10.76 -14.42 52.54
C GLY A 59 10.40 -15.39 51.42
N ASP A 60 9.34 -16.17 51.64
CA ASP A 60 8.37 -16.66 50.63
C ASP A 60 8.90 -17.10 49.25
N GLU A 61 9.42 -18.34 49.19
CA GLU A 61 9.35 -19.10 47.95
C GLU A 61 8.01 -19.83 47.98
N THR A 62 7.01 -19.29 47.28
CA THR A 62 5.81 -20.05 46.94
C THR A 62 6.25 -21.20 46.03
N THR A 63 6.63 -22.33 46.63
CA THR A 63 6.50 -23.64 46.01
C THR A 63 5.00 -23.85 45.75
N THR A 64 4.52 -23.37 44.61
CA THR A 64 3.35 -23.95 43.96
C THR A 64 3.67 -25.42 43.76
N ASP A 65 3.01 -26.22 44.57
CA ASP A 65 2.93 -27.67 44.47
C ASP A 65 2.48 -27.99 43.02
N GLY A 66 3.45 -28.35 42.18
CA GLY A 66 3.28 -28.52 40.73
C GLY A 66 2.56 -29.81 40.35
N GLY A 67 1.60 -30.26 41.16
CA GLY A 67 0.75 -31.41 40.91
C GLY A 67 -0.70 -30.97 40.64
N CYS A 68 -1.32 -31.57 39.64
CA CYS A 68 -2.72 -31.36 39.28
C CYS A 68 -3.56 -32.62 39.60
N THR A 69 -4.89 -32.50 39.63
CA THR A 69 -5.78 -33.67 39.75
C THR A 69 -6.11 -34.20 38.35
N PRO A 70 -5.99 -35.51 38.09
CA PRO A 70 -6.31 -36.06 36.77
C PRO A 70 -7.70 -35.64 36.28
N GLY A 71 -7.74 -35.06 35.08
CA GLY A 71 -8.95 -34.47 34.49
C GLY A 71 -9.17 -32.98 34.76
N ASP A 72 -8.32 -32.31 35.56
CA ASP A 72 -8.33 -30.85 35.66
C ASP A 72 -7.97 -30.21 34.30
N GLU A 73 -8.56 -29.05 34.02
CA GLU A 73 -8.28 -28.25 32.82
C GLU A 73 -7.87 -26.82 33.21
N MET A 74 -6.88 -26.26 32.52
CA MET A 74 -6.48 -24.85 32.63
C MET A 74 -6.11 -24.27 31.27
N PRO A 75 -6.31 -22.96 31.03
CA PRO A 75 -5.75 -22.30 29.87
C PRO A 75 -4.21 -22.34 29.93
N ALA A 76 -3.57 -22.49 28.77
CA ALA A 76 -2.13 -22.31 28.64
C ALA A 76 -1.79 -20.80 28.61
N ASP A 77 -0.54 -20.46 28.94
CA ASP A 77 -0.07 -19.07 28.99
C ASP A 77 0.01 -18.40 27.61
N ASP A 78 -0.09 -19.18 26.52
CA ASP A 78 -0.09 -18.70 25.15
C ASP A 78 -1.46 -18.19 24.66
N GLY A 79 -2.49 -18.25 25.51
CA GLY A 79 -3.80 -17.65 25.27
C GLY A 79 -4.70 -18.39 24.27
N CYS A 80 -4.25 -19.50 23.68
CA CYS A 80 -5.08 -20.30 22.76
C CYS A 80 -5.08 -21.79 23.08
N ASN A 81 -4.01 -22.31 23.68
CA ASN A 81 -3.93 -23.71 24.04
C ASN A 81 -4.61 -24.00 25.38
N THR A 82 -5.05 -25.24 25.54
CA THR A 82 -5.68 -25.73 26.77
C THR A 82 -4.87 -26.91 27.30
N CYS A 83 -4.60 -26.90 28.59
CA CYS A 83 -3.88 -27.94 29.30
C CYS A 83 -4.85 -28.84 30.06
N THR A 84 -4.63 -30.14 29.98
CA THR A 84 -5.39 -31.16 30.72
C THR A 84 -4.44 -31.98 31.58
N CYS A 85 -4.80 -32.16 32.84
CA CYS A 85 -4.03 -32.96 33.78
C CYS A 85 -4.18 -34.45 33.48
N GLN A 86 -3.04 -35.13 33.34
CA GLN A 86 -2.94 -36.57 33.09
C GLN A 86 -3.01 -37.37 34.39
N ASP A 87 -3.23 -38.68 34.30
CA ASP A 87 -3.31 -39.61 35.44
C ASP A 87 -2.02 -39.67 36.28
N ASP A 88 -0.89 -39.23 35.73
CA ASP A 88 0.41 -39.15 36.42
C ASP A 88 0.63 -37.82 37.15
N GLY A 89 -0.37 -36.94 37.17
CA GLY A 89 -0.33 -35.64 37.84
C GLY A 89 0.43 -34.56 37.08
N THR A 90 0.69 -34.76 35.78
CA THR A 90 1.36 -33.78 34.90
C THR A 90 0.39 -33.11 33.95
N TRP A 91 0.69 -31.86 33.57
CA TRP A 91 -0.07 -31.11 32.56
C TRP A 91 0.37 -31.50 31.15
N ALA A 92 -0.60 -31.79 30.29
CA ALA A 92 -0.39 -31.91 28.85
C ALA A 92 -1.25 -30.85 28.13
N CYS A 93 -0.62 -29.99 27.35
CA CYS A 93 -1.29 -28.91 26.64
C CYS A 93 -1.47 -29.25 25.16
N THR A 94 -2.50 -28.69 24.54
CA THR A 94 -2.63 -28.69 23.09
C THR A 94 -1.48 -27.90 22.46
N GLU A 95 -1.02 -28.31 21.28
CA GLU A 95 -0.03 -27.57 20.48
C GLU A 95 -0.69 -27.06 19.19
N ILE A 96 -1.74 -26.26 19.36
CA ILE A 96 -2.39 -25.58 18.25
C ILE A 96 -1.57 -24.32 17.98
N GLY A 97 -1.24 -24.09 16.71
CA GLY A 97 -0.60 -22.84 16.30
C GLY A 97 -1.56 -21.69 16.58
N CYS A 98 -1.26 -20.87 17.58
CA CYS A 98 -2.02 -19.67 17.87
C CYS A 98 -1.80 -18.68 16.73
N GLU A 99 -2.84 -18.38 15.97
CA GLU A 99 -2.80 -17.23 15.06
C GLU A 99 -2.74 -15.94 15.89
N PRO A 100 -2.06 -14.88 15.41
CA PRO A 100 -2.13 -13.57 16.04
C PRO A 100 -3.59 -13.13 16.02
N THR A 101 -4.25 -13.18 17.17
CA THR A 101 -5.64 -12.74 17.28
C THR A 101 -5.67 -11.22 17.25
N VAL A 102 -6.20 -10.68 16.15
CA VAL A 102 -6.57 -9.27 16.04
C VAL A 102 -7.65 -9.01 17.09
N GLY A 103 -7.39 -8.09 18.02
CA GLY A 103 -8.34 -7.66 19.04
C GLY A 103 -8.14 -8.18 20.47
N SER A 104 -7.01 -8.83 20.80
CA SER A 104 -6.67 -9.04 22.22
C SER A 104 -6.12 -7.75 22.81
N THR A 105 -6.90 -7.09 23.67
CA THR A 105 -6.48 -5.97 24.53
C THR A 105 -5.43 -6.37 25.60
N THR A 106 -4.83 -7.54 25.43
CA THR A 106 -3.67 -8.03 26.17
C THR A 106 -2.59 -8.26 25.13
N ILE A 107 -1.72 -7.26 24.94
CA ILE A 107 -0.44 -7.47 24.26
C ILE A 107 0.39 -8.37 25.18
N GLY A 108 0.29 -9.68 24.95
CA GLY A 108 1.12 -10.68 25.62
C GLY A 108 2.55 -10.60 25.08
N GLY A 109 3.48 -10.16 25.92
CA GLY A 109 4.91 -10.16 25.61
C GLY A 109 5.69 -9.28 26.59
N GLU A 110 6.82 -9.79 27.08
CA GLU A 110 7.79 -8.98 27.83
C GLU A 110 8.35 -7.89 26.90
N CYS A 111 8.52 -6.67 27.43
CA CYS A 111 9.11 -5.54 26.70
C CYS A 111 10.29 -4.92 27.44
N THR A 112 11.15 -4.19 26.72
CA THR A 112 12.23 -3.45 27.35
C THR A 112 11.75 -2.05 27.73
N PRO A 113 11.95 -1.59 28.98
CA PRO A 113 11.54 -0.25 29.38
C PRO A 113 12.01 0.84 28.41
N GLY A 114 11.06 1.63 27.90
CA GLY A 114 11.30 2.65 26.89
C GLY A 114 11.12 2.20 25.43
N ASP A 115 10.77 0.94 25.17
CA ASP A 115 10.32 0.51 23.85
C ASP A 115 8.99 1.20 23.48
N GLU A 116 8.81 1.46 22.18
CA GLU A 116 7.67 2.15 21.60
C GLU A 116 7.12 1.32 20.44
N MET A 117 5.80 1.11 20.36
CA MET A 117 5.18 0.50 19.19
C MET A 117 3.84 1.17 18.84
N LEU A 118 3.51 1.12 17.55
CA LEU A 118 2.15 1.34 17.08
C LEU A 118 1.42 0.01 17.17
N ASP A 119 0.24 0.02 17.76
CA ASP A 119 -0.63 -1.15 17.77
C ASP A 119 -1.01 -1.54 16.33
N ILE A 120 -1.24 -2.82 16.12
CA ILE A 120 -1.50 -3.43 14.81
C ILE A 120 -2.95 -3.22 14.35
N ASP A 121 -3.78 -2.57 15.17
CA ASP A 121 -5.20 -2.34 14.93
C ASP A 121 -5.51 -1.15 14.01
N GLU A 122 -4.50 -0.55 13.36
CA GLU A 122 -4.60 0.58 12.41
C GLU A 122 -5.27 1.86 12.97
N CYS A 123 -5.74 1.85 14.23
CA CYS A 123 -6.46 2.94 14.88
C CYS A 123 -5.52 3.97 15.55
N GLY A 124 -4.21 3.86 15.33
CA GLY A 124 -3.23 4.79 15.88
C GLY A 124 -3.02 4.66 17.39
N ASN A 125 -3.39 3.52 17.98
CA ASN A 125 -3.04 3.22 19.36
C ASN A 125 -1.52 3.14 19.48
N TYR A 126 -1.00 3.82 20.49
CA TYR A 126 0.43 3.91 20.74
C TYR A 126 0.75 3.31 22.10
N CYS A 127 1.75 2.44 22.12
CA CYS A 127 2.17 1.71 23.30
C CYS A 127 3.58 2.11 23.70
N THR A 128 3.78 2.31 25.00
CA THR A 128 5.10 2.50 25.62
C THR A 128 5.34 1.43 26.66
N CYS A 129 6.54 0.85 26.65
CA CYS A 129 6.93 -0.12 27.67
C CYS A 129 7.30 0.59 28.97
N GLU A 130 6.60 0.24 30.05
CA GLU A 130 6.84 0.77 31.38
C GLU A 130 8.07 0.14 32.03
N PRO A 131 8.66 0.76 33.08
CA PRO A 131 9.80 0.21 33.82
C PRO A 131 9.58 -1.18 34.42
N GLU A 132 8.32 -1.60 34.57
CA GLU A 132 7.92 -2.91 35.11
C GLU A 132 7.92 -4.01 34.03
N GLY A 133 8.27 -3.68 32.77
CA GLY A 133 8.35 -4.64 31.67
C GLY A 133 7.00 -4.95 31.03
N THR A 134 6.00 -4.09 31.26
CA THR A 134 4.64 -4.22 30.75
C THR A 134 4.31 -3.09 29.77
N TRP A 135 3.51 -3.41 28.75
CA TRP A 135 3.02 -2.42 27.80
C TRP A 135 1.90 -1.57 28.41
N ALA A 136 2.06 -0.25 28.34
CA ALA A 136 0.98 0.71 28.54
C ALA A 136 0.59 1.31 27.19
N CYS A 137 -0.59 0.94 26.71
CA CYS A 137 -1.14 1.42 25.44
C CYS A 137 -2.19 2.50 25.66
N SER A 138 -2.27 3.45 24.74
CA SER A 138 -3.42 4.34 24.67
C SER A 138 -4.68 3.51 24.34
N ASN A 139 -5.79 3.78 25.04
CA ASN A 139 -7.10 3.25 24.67
C ASN A 139 -7.86 4.31 23.86
N ILE A 140 -7.36 4.61 22.66
CA ILE A 140 -8.12 5.43 21.71
C ILE A 140 -9.15 4.47 21.11
N GLY A 141 -10.41 4.67 21.44
CA GLY A 141 -11.47 3.88 20.84
C GLY A 141 -11.47 4.10 19.33
N CYS A 142 -11.54 3.03 18.54
CA CYS A 142 -11.81 3.12 17.12
C CYS A 142 -13.24 3.65 16.95
N GLU A 143 -13.39 4.97 16.80
CA GLU A 143 -14.63 5.48 16.23
C GLU A 143 -14.72 4.96 14.79
N PRO A 144 -15.86 4.35 14.39
CA PRO A 144 -16.00 3.80 13.06
C PRO A 144 -15.79 4.93 12.03
N MET A 145 -14.91 4.70 11.06
CA MET A 145 -14.61 5.68 10.01
C MET A 145 -15.76 5.83 9.01
N CYS A 146 -16.72 4.90 9.02
CA CYS A 146 -17.88 4.84 8.13
C CYS A 146 -19.04 4.08 8.78
N GLU A 147 -20.26 4.23 8.25
CA GLU A 147 -21.41 3.43 8.68
C GLU A 147 -21.47 2.11 7.87
N PRO A 148 -21.75 0.95 8.51
CA PRO A 148 -21.82 -0.32 7.80
C PRO A 148 -22.75 -0.28 6.58
N GLY A 149 -22.23 -0.72 5.43
CA GLY A 149 -22.92 -0.66 4.15
C GLY A 149 -22.72 0.62 3.34
N ASP A 150 -22.06 1.65 3.89
CA ASP A 150 -21.63 2.80 3.10
C ASP A 150 -20.74 2.36 1.94
N THR A 151 -20.77 3.12 0.85
CA THR A 151 -19.91 2.87 -0.32
C THR A 151 -19.19 4.14 -0.76
N LYS A 152 -17.93 4.02 -1.18
CA LYS A 152 -17.18 5.12 -1.81
C LYS A 152 -16.29 4.62 -2.97
N PRO A 153 -15.93 5.48 -3.93
CA PRO A 153 -14.87 5.18 -4.88
C PRO A 153 -13.53 4.93 -4.17
N ALA A 154 -12.72 3.99 -4.67
CA ALA A 154 -11.37 3.74 -4.11
C ALA A 154 -10.33 4.77 -4.55
N GLY A 155 -10.65 5.66 -5.49
CA GLY A 155 -9.75 6.67 -6.02
C GLY A 155 -8.80 6.17 -7.12
N ASP A 156 -8.94 4.91 -7.54
CA ASP A 156 -8.20 4.31 -8.66
C ASP A 156 -9.05 4.19 -9.94
N GLY A 157 -10.23 4.82 -9.95
CA GLY A 157 -11.12 4.91 -11.12
C GLY A 157 -11.92 3.65 -11.43
N CYS A 158 -11.76 2.53 -10.71
CA CYS A 158 -12.55 1.32 -11.00
C CYS A 158 -12.92 0.47 -9.77
N ASN A 159 -12.19 0.61 -8.67
CA ASN A 159 -12.52 -0.09 -7.44
C ASN A 159 -13.50 0.70 -6.59
N THR A 160 -14.29 -0.05 -5.83
CA THR A 160 -15.29 0.49 -4.92
C THR A 160 -15.00 -0.05 -3.53
N CYS A 161 -15.02 0.83 -2.54
CA CYS A 161 -14.91 0.48 -1.14
C CYS A 161 -16.31 0.34 -0.53
N VAL A 162 -16.48 -0.68 0.30
CA VAL A 162 -17.69 -0.91 1.09
C VAL A 162 -17.30 -0.91 2.56
N CYS A 163 -18.07 -0.23 3.39
CA CYS A 163 -17.87 -0.23 4.82
C CYS A 163 -18.37 -1.55 5.42
N ASP A 164 -17.52 -2.24 6.16
CA ASP A 164 -17.88 -3.47 6.84
C ASP A 164 -18.65 -3.21 8.16
N ASP A 165 -19.13 -4.28 8.80
CA ASP A 165 -19.86 -4.22 10.07
C ASP A 165 -19.00 -3.74 11.25
N TYR A 166 -17.68 -3.60 11.05
CA TYR A 166 -16.71 -3.15 12.05
C TYR A 166 -16.29 -1.68 11.85
N GLY A 167 -16.79 -1.01 10.81
CA GLY A 167 -16.48 0.40 10.51
C GLY A 167 -15.17 0.59 9.74
N GLY A 168 -14.67 -0.46 9.09
CA GLY A 168 -13.50 -0.45 8.20
C GLY A 168 -13.89 -0.41 6.72
N TRP A 169 -13.04 0.20 5.88
CA TRP A 169 -13.24 0.22 4.42
C TRP A 169 -12.56 -0.98 3.77
N GLY A 170 -13.35 -1.90 3.20
CA GLY A 170 -12.86 -2.95 2.31
C GLY A 170 -13.05 -2.57 0.85
N CYS A 171 -11.97 -2.42 0.08
CA CYS A 171 -12.03 -2.06 -1.34
C CYS A 171 -11.85 -3.29 -2.24
N SER A 172 -12.54 -3.31 -3.38
CA SER A 172 -12.27 -4.33 -4.40
C SER A 172 -10.85 -4.20 -4.94
N GLU A 173 -10.21 -5.31 -5.32
CA GLU A 173 -8.89 -5.32 -5.96
C GLU A 173 -9.00 -5.76 -7.42
N LYS A 174 -9.67 -4.94 -8.24
CA LYS A 174 -9.65 -5.10 -9.69
C LYS A 174 -8.39 -4.42 -10.21
N GLY A 175 -7.69 -5.06 -11.14
CA GLY A 175 -6.67 -4.38 -11.93
C GLY A 175 -7.35 -3.31 -12.78
N CYS A 176 -7.27 -2.04 -12.36
CA CYS A 176 -7.85 -0.94 -13.10
C CYS A 176 -7.01 -0.67 -14.35
N GLU A 177 -7.60 -0.89 -15.52
CA GLU A 177 -7.07 -0.35 -16.77
C GLU A 177 -7.40 1.15 -16.79
N VAL A 178 -6.37 1.98 -16.64
CA VAL A 178 -6.53 3.44 -16.72
C VAL A 178 -6.79 3.82 -18.17
N PRO A 179 -7.92 4.47 -18.50
CA PRO A 179 -8.22 4.85 -19.87
C PRO A 179 -7.19 5.86 -20.40
N GLU A 180 -6.75 5.65 -21.64
CA GLU A 180 -5.85 6.56 -22.33
C GLU A 180 -6.60 7.73 -22.97
N LEU A 181 -5.93 8.87 -23.13
CA LEU A 181 -6.44 9.97 -23.94
C LEU A 181 -6.63 9.54 -25.41
N THR A 182 -7.81 9.80 -25.95
CA THR A 182 -8.14 9.55 -27.35
C THR A 182 -7.93 10.81 -28.21
N VAL A 183 -7.93 10.68 -29.54
CA VAL A 183 -7.89 11.86 -30.42
C VAL A 183 -9.29 12.47 -30.49
N CYS A 184 -9.41 13.79 -30.28
CA CYS A 184 -10.71 14.45 -30.37
C CYS A 184 -11.29 14.35 -31.80
N GLN A 185 -12.53 13.89 -31.91
CA GLN A 185 -13.31 13.73 -33.14
C GLN A 185 -14.39 14.81 -33.29
N GLY A 186 -14.73 15.51 -32.19
CA GLY A 186 -15.72 16.59 -32.17
C GLY A 186 -17.17 16.10 -32.06
N ASP A 187 -17.37 14.81 -31.79
CA ASP A 187 -18.65 14.17 -31.51
C ASP A 187 -18.72 13.56 -30.09
N GLU A 188 -17.76 13.91 -29.23
CA GLU A 188 -17.75 13.52 -27.83
C GLU A 188 -18.99 14.06 -27.10
N ALA A 189 -19.49 13.28 -26.14
CA ALA A 189 -20.54 13.74 -25.25
C ALA A 189 -20.04 14.92 -24.40
N SER A 190 -20.92 15.89 -24.16
CA SER A 190 -20.59 17.16 -23.51
C SER A 190 -21.62 17.55 -22.46
N ASP A 191 -22.17 16.54 -21.78
CA ASP A 191 -23.01 16.78 -20.61
C ASP A 191 -22.22 17.53 -19.53
N GLU A 192 -22.93 18.20 -18.62
CA GLU A 192 -22.32 19.14 -17.70
C GLU A 192 -21.46 18.43 -16.64
N VAL A 193 -20.17 18.76 -16.65
CA VAL A 193 -19.18 18.32 -15.66
C VAL A 193 -18.28 19.49 -15.28
N THR A 194 -17.96 19.61 -14.00
CA THR A 194 -17.04 20.60 -13.46
C THR A 194 -15.82 19.91 -12.90
N ILE A 195 -14.62 20.36 -13.30
CA ILE A 195 -13.37 19.90 -12.71
C ILE A 195 -13.07 20.80 -11.51
N THR A 196 -12.99 20.23 -10.31
CA THR A 196 -12.77 20.95 -9.05
C THR A 196 -11.34 20.86 -8.55
N GLY A 197 -10.58 19.89 -9.03
CA GLY A 197 -9.17 19.71 -8.70
C GLY A 197 -8.49 18.74 -9.64
N GLY A 198 -7.17 18.64 -9.51
CA GLY A 198 -6.43 17.59 -10.19
C GLY A 198 -5.02 17.44 -9.66
N THR A 199 -4.46 16.26 -9.88
CA THR A 199 -3.08 15.90 -9.55
C THR A 199 -2.49 15.08 -10.69
N LEU A 200 -1.16 15.09 -10.80
CA LEU A 200 -0.42 14.33 -11.80
C LEU A 200 0.65 13.50 -11.10
N ASP A 201 0.59 12.17 -11.27
CA ASP A 201 1.60 11.24 -10.76
C ASP A 201 2.08 10.32 -11.89
N GLY A 202 3.36 10.44 -12.23
CA GLY A 202 3.95 9.75 -13.38
C GLY A 202 3.17 10.05 -14.68
N ASP A 203 2.68 9.00 -15.33
CA ASP A 203 1.93 9.09 -16.59
C ASP A 203 0.40 9.22 -16.38
N ILE A 204 -0.09 9.34 -15.13
CA ILE A 204 -1.52 9.35 -14.81
C ILE A 204 -1.93 10.72 -14.24
N ILE A 205 -2.88 11.36 -14.90
CA ILE A 205 -3.58 12.52 -14.35
C ILE A 205 -4.86 12.07 -13.64
N THR A 206 -5.05 12.52 -12.41
CA THR A 206 -6.27 12.31 -11.62
C THR A 206 -7.01 13.63 -11.53
N LEU A 207 -8.23 13.68 -12.04
CA LEU A 207 -9.11 14.84 -11.98
C LEU A 207 -10.22 14.61 -10.96
N GLU A 208 -10.43 15.55 -10.05
CA GLU A 208 -11.60 15.60 -9.19
C GLU A 208 -12.72 16.30 -9.95
N VAL A 209 -13.87 15.65 -10.04
CA VAL A 209 -15.00 16.14 -10.84
C VAL A 209 -16.30 16.16 -10.06
N GLU A 210 -17.17 17.08 -10.46
CA GLU A 210 -18.53 17.24 -9.96
C GLU A 210 -19.51 17.30 -11.12
N TYR A 211 -20.60 16.54 -11.02
CA TYR A 211 -21.70 16.58 -11.99
C TYR A 211 -23.03 16.15 -11.35
N GLY A 212 -24.14 16.48 -12.01
CA GLY A 212 -25.48 16.06 -11.59
C GLY A 212 -25.82 14.65 -12.07
N GLY A 213 -26.48 13.84 -11.24
CA GLY A 213 -26.97 12.51 -11.61
C GLY A 213 -27.36 11.65 -10.41
N GLY A 214 -26.90 10.39 -10.42
CA GLY A 214 -26.99 9.44 -9.31
C GLY A 214 -28.03 8.32 -9.49
N CYS A 215 -28.69 8.25 -10.63
CA CYS A 215 -29.68 7.21 -10.94
C CYS A 215 -29.20 6.25 -12.02
N GLU A 216 -28.43 6.75 -12.98
CA GLU A 216 -27.84 5.95 -14.04
C GLU A 216 -26.31 6.02 -13.97
N ALA A 217 -25.65 5.13 -14.69
CA ALA A 217 -24.20 5.23 -14.86
C ALA A 217 -23.88 6.47 -15.72
N HIS A 218 -22.70 7.05 -15.53
CA HIS A 218 -22.15 8.08 -16.40
C HIS A 218 -20.87 7.54 -17.05
N ALA A 219 -20.57 7.98 -18.27
CA ALA A 219 -19.31 7.69 -18.93
C ALA A 219 -18.45 8.95 -18.98
N LEU A 220 -17.19 8.83 -18.57
CA LEU A 220 -16.20 9.90 -18.56
C LEU A 220 -14.94 9.44 -19.29
N GLY A 221 -14.27 10.38 -19.95
CA GLY A 221 -12.96 10.13 -20.53
C GLY A 221 -12.35 11.40 -21.07
N GLY A 222 -11.16 11.29 -21.67
CA GLY A 222 -10.45 12.42 -22.23
C GLY A 222 -10.15 12.25 -23.71
N CYS A 223 -10.18 13.37 -24.43
CA CYS A 223 -9.63 13.45 -25.77
C CYS A 223 -8.65 14.62 -25.88
N TRP A 224 -7.66 14.54 -26.77
CA TRP A 224 -6.70 15.61 -27.03
C TRP A 224 -6.51 15.82 -28.54
N ASP A 225 -6.01 16.99 -28.91
CA ASP A 225 -5.97 17.43 -30.32
C ASP A 225 -4.71 16.98 -31.08
N GLU A 226 -3.87 16.12 -30.50
CA GLU A 226 -2.57 15.70 -31.05
C GLU A 226 -1.59 16.85 -31.39
N ASN A 227 -1.79 18.01 -30.76
CA ASN A 227 -1.05 19.23 -31.06
C ASN A 227 -0.29 19.73 -29.84
N PHE A 228 0.93 20.20 -30.11
CA PHE A 228 1.77 20.95 -29.19
C PHE A 228 1.79 22.42 -29.61
N ASP A 229 1.72 23.32 -28.63
CA ASP A 229 1.93 24.74 -28.88
C ASP A 229 3.41 25.08 -29.14
N LEU A 230 3.68 26.35 -29.40
CA LEU A 230 5.03 26.84 -29.74
C LEU A 230 5.78 27.41 -28.52
N SER A 231 5.33 27.11 -27.30
CA SER A 231 5.99 27.53 -26.07
C SER A 231 7.13 26.58 -25.68
N GLU A 232 7.89 26.96 -24.66
CA GLU A 232 9.03 26.20 -24.15
C GLU A 232 8.96 26.22 -22.60
N PRO A 233 8.60 25.09 -21.93
CA PRO A 233 8.25 23.79 -22.52
C PRO A 233 6.96 23.85 -23.35
N PRO A 234 6.79 22.99 -24.38
CA PRO A 234 5.59 23.00 -25.20
C PRO A 234 4.36 22.61 -24.38
N GLY A 235 3.28 23.34 -24.59
CA GLY A 235 1.98 23.04 -24.01
C GLY A 235 1.16 22.12 -24.91
N ALA A 236 0.32 21.29 -24.30
CA ALA A 236 -0.67 20.49 -25.00
C ALA A 236 -1.96 20.41 -24.18
N GLY A 237 -3.10 20.43 -24.86
CA GLY A 237 -4.41 20.48 -24.23
C GLY A 237 -5.19 19.17 -24.44
N PHE A 238 -5.95 18.76 -23.43
CA PHE A 238 -6.99 17.75 -23.58
C PHE A 238 -8.31 18.25 -22.98
N THR A 239 -9.43 17.67 -23.43
CA THR A 239 -10.77 17.96 -22.96
C THR A 239 -11.35 16.73 -22.29
N LEU A 240 -11.97 16.91 -21.12
CA LEU A 240 -12.79 15.88 -20.48
C LEU A 240 -14.16 15.85 -21.16
N TRP A 241 -14.59 14.67 -21.59
CA TRP A 241 -15.95 14.44 -22.08
C TRP A 241 -16.78 13.69 -21.03
N HIS A 242 -18.09 13.89 -21.08
CA HIS A 242 -19.05 13.33 -20.13
C HIS A 242 -20.35 12.98 -20.86
N ASP A 243 -20.80 11.75 -20.69
CA ASP A 243 -22.10 11.25 -21.14
C ASP A 243 -22.92 10.83 -19.92
N ALA A 244 -24.00 11.56 -19.63
CA ALA A 244 -24.93 11.27 -18.56
C ALA A 244 -25.91 10.15 -18.92
N MET A 245 -25.91 9.67 -20.17
CA MET A 245 -26.80 8.62 -20.67
C MET A 245 -28.30 8.91 -20.40
N GLY A 246 -28.64 10.20 -20.32
CA GLY A 246 -29.99 10.69 -20.03
C GLY A 246 -30.37 10.68 -18.55
N ASP A 247 -29.42 10.60 -17.61
CA ASP A 247 -29.70 10.75 -16.19
C ASP A 247 -30.31 12.13 -15.91
N GLY A 248 -31.53 12.13 -15.35
CA GLY A 248 -32.27 13.33 -14.98
C GLY A 248 -32.29 13.58 -13.48
N CYS A 249 -31.52 12.82 -12.70
CA CYS A 249 -31.46 12.97 -11.25
C CYS A 249 -30.61 14.18 -10.84
N GLU A 250 -30.95 14.74 -9.69
CA GLU A 250 -30.39 16.01 -9.19
C GLU A 250 -29.38 15.81 -8.04
N ALA A 251 -28.90 14.58 -7.80
CA ALA A 251 -27.86 14.38 -6.81
C ALA A 251 -26.54 14.94 -7.36
N LEU A 252 -25.79 15.63 -6.50
CA LEU A 252 -24.45 16.10 -6.84
C LEU A 252 -23.45 14.97 -6.57
N ILE A 253 -22.83 14.48 -7.63
CA ILE A 253 -21.84 13.41 -7.58
C ILE A 253 -20.45 14.03 -7.54
N HIS A 254 -19.61 13.55 -6.64
CA HIS A 254 -18.19 13.90 -6.55
C HIS A 254 -17.38 12.62 -6.77
N GLU A 255 -16.48 12.61 -7.75
CA GLU A 255 -15.61 11.46 -8.00
C GLU A 255 -14.27 11.85 -8.61
N GLN A 256 -13.40 10.83 -8.78
CA GLN A 256 -12.09 10.98 -9.38
C GLN A 256 -12.04 10.25 -10.72
N VAL A 257 -11.59 10.96 -11.76
CA VAL A 257 -11.35 10.40 -13.10
C VAL A 257 -9.85 10.29 -13.32
N LEU A 258 -9.39 9.08 -13.65
CA LEU A 258 -7.98 8.80 -13.94
C LEU A 258 -7.80 8.66 -15.45
N LEU A 259 -6.82 9.38 -16.01
CA LEU A 259 -6.49 9.33 -17.44
C LEU A 259 -4.98 9.15 -17.63
N SER A 260 -4.62 8.26 -18.56
CA SER A 260 -3.23 8.04 -18.95
C SER A 260 -2.81 9.06 -20.01
N LEU A 261 -1.72 9.78 -19.73
CA LEU A 261 -1.08 10.76 -20.62
C LEU A 261 -0.04 10.14 -21.56
N VAL A 262 0.11 8.81 -21.53
CA VAL A 262 1.02 8.06 -22.42
C VAL A 262 0.88 8.45 -23.90
N PRO A 263 -0.34 8.63 -24.47
CA PRO A 263 -0.49 9.08 -25.86
C PRO A 263 0.24 10.39 -26.17
N MET A 264 0.19 11.36 -25.25
CA MET A 264 0.86 12.66 -25.40
C MET A 264 2.39 12.50 -25.33
N LYS A 265 2.88 11.72 -24.38
CA LYS A 265 4.30 11.38 -24.22
C LYS A 265 4.87 10.71 -25.47
N LEU A 266 4.17 9.70 -26.00
CA LEU A 266 4.59 9.00 -27.21
C LEU A 266 4.59 9.93 -28.44
N ALA A 267 3.59 10.80 -28.58
CA ALA A 267 3.54 11.78 -29.65
C ALA A 267 4.72 12.78 -29.57
N TYR A 268 5.07 13.24 -28.37
CA TYR A 268 6.23 14.09 -28.14
C TYR A 268 7.55 13.39 -28.54
N GLN A 269 7.73 12.14 -28.09
CA GLN A 269 8.93 11.34 -28.36
C GLN A 269 9.07 10.96 -29.84
N ASN A 270 7.98 10.80 -30.58
CA ASN A 270 8.03 10.54 -32.02
C ASN A 270 8.65 11.73 -32.79
N GLY A 271 8.46 12.96 -32.31
CA GLY A 271 9.12 14.16 -32.82
C GLY A 271 10.55 14.36 -32.30
N ASN A 272 10.88 13.79 -31.14
CA ASN A 272 12.13 13.99 -30.41
C ASN A 272 12.64 12.66 -29.79
N PRO A 273 13.25 11.77 -30.60
CA PRO A 273 13.44 10.35 -30.25
C PRO A 273 14.48 10.05 -29.15
N ASP A 274 15.09 11.06 -28.52
CA ASP A 274 16.22 10.88 -27.58
C ASP A 274 15.95 11.30 -26.12
N LEU A 275 14.72 11.68 -25.70
CA LEU A 275 14.59 12.45 -24.46
C LEU A 275 13.40 12.15 -23.55
N SER A 276 13.74 12.09 -22.26
CA SER A 276 12.91 12.61 -21.17
C SER A 276 12.51 14.05 -21.49
N GLY A 277 11.24 14.41 -21.31
CA GLY A 277 10.70 15.70 -21.74
C GLY A 277 9.78 16.33 -20.70
N THR A 278 9.52 17.62 -20.89
CA THR A 278 8.53 18.36 -20.11
C THR A 278 7.44 18.86 -21.07
N ILE A 279 6.18 18.57 -20.77
CA ILE A 279 5.00 19.11 -21.46
C ILE A 279 4.17 19.88 -20.44
N ILE A 280 3.66 21.06 -20.81
CA ILE A 280 2.66 21.76 -20.00
C ILE A 280 1.26 21.27 -20.41
N VAL A 281 0.63 20.47 -19.55
CA VAL A 281 -0.68 19.88 -19.81
C VAL A 281 -1.78 20.83 -19.35
N ASN A 282 -2.64 21.22 -20.28
CA ASN A 282 -3.80 22.07 -20.03
C ASN A 282 -5.08 21.23 -20.13
N VAL A 283 -6.00 21.39 -19.19
CA VAL A 283 -7.28 20.66 -19.22
C VAL A 283 -8.39 21.65 -19.57
N GLY A 284 -9.17 21.34 -20.61
CA GLY A 284 -10.28 22.17 -21.06
C GLY A 284 -11.26 22.44 -19.92
N GLY A 285 -11.55 23.72 -19.65
CA GLY A 285 -12.46 24.13 -18.57
C GLY A 285 -11.83 24.20 -17.18
N TYR A 286 -10.56 23.82 -17.01
CA TYR A 286 -9.83 23.92 -15.74
C TYR A 286 -8.78 25.05 -15.82
N PRO A 287 -8.66 25.93 -14.81
CA PRO A 287 -7.81 27.12 -14.89
C PRO A 287 -6.32 26.85 -14.65
N GLU A 288 -5.97 25.71 -14.05
CA GLU A 288 -4.57 25.36 -13.76
C GLU A 288 -4.00 24.41 -14.81
N SER A 289 -2.68 24.39 -14.90
CA SER A 289 -1.92 23.54 -15.81
C SER A 289 -0.98 22.63 -15.02
N PHE A 290 -0.67 21.46 -15.58
CA PHE A 290 0.20 20.48 -14.95
C PHE A 290 1.54 20.38 -15.69
N GLU A 291 2.64 20.36 -14.95
CA GLU A 291 3.97 20.13 -15.53
C GLU A 291 4.23 18.62 -15.59
N TYR A 292 4.16 18.05 -16.79
CA TYR A 292 4.33 16.62 -17.02
C TYR A 292 5.76 16.31 -17.44
N ASN A 293 6.49 15.67 -16.53
CA ASN A 293 7.89 15.27 -16.68
C ASN A 293 7.99 13.75 -16.83
N PHE A 294 8.65 13.27 -17.88
CA PHE A 294 8.82 11.84 -18.18
C PHE A 294 10.16 11.54 -18.85
#